data_AF-A0A1S1WYT5-F1
#
_entry.id   AF-A0A1S1WYT5-F1
#
_cell.length_a   1.000
_cell.length_b   1.000
_cell.length_c   1.000
_cell.angle_alpha   90.00
_cell.angle_beta   90.00
_cell.angle_gamma   90.00
#
_symmetry.space_group_name_H-M   'P 1'
#
loop_
_entity.id
_entity.type
_entity.pdbx_description
1 polymer ?
#
loop_
_entity_poly.entity_id
_entity_poly.type
_entity_poly.pdbx_seq_one_letter_code
_entity_poly.pdbx_strand_id
1 'polypeptide(L)'
;MPELLFPVTHGCLFYPGMDVLPTHAVYGVNHLSREAVKQQLGIWRRRLAGLFDETPIPFRRQNGGDYPDGHQLALQVAPGQTGLRAHVDAPRGYAPRQIQAEAPAQ
;
A
#
# COMPACT_ATOMS: atom_id res chain seq x y z
N MET A 1 -6.40 5.40 11.38
CA MET A 1 -7.06 5.15 10.08
C MET A 1 -6.41 4.07 9.21
N PRO A 2 -5.08 3.97 9.01
CA PRO A 2 -4.52 2.87 8.21
C PRO A 2 -4.90 1.49 8.76
N GLU A 3 -5.00 1.36 10.09
CA GLU A 3 -5.44 0.13 10.75
C GLU A 3 -6.87 -0.30 10.40
N LEU A 4 -7.79 0.65 10.19
CA LEU A 4 -9.18 0.33 9.80
C LEU A 4 -9.23 -0.35 8.43
N LEU A 5 -8.39 0.11 7.49
CA LEU A 5 -8.32 -0.45 6.14
C LEU A 5 -7.31 -1.60 6.04
N PHE A 6 -6.68 -2.04 7.14
CA PHE A 6 -5.70 -3.11 7.11
C PHE A 6 -6.26 -4.42 6.52
N PRO A 7 -7.48 -4.88 6.86
CA PRO A 7 -8.03 -6.09 6.25
C PRO A 7 -8.15 -6.00 4.73
N VAL A 8 -8.45 -4.81 4.18
CA VAL A 8 -8.56 -4.59 2.73
C VAL A 8 -7.17 -4.43 2.11
N THR A 9 -6.37 -3.48 2.61
CA THR A 9 -5.07 -3.13 2.03
C THR A 9 -4.04 -4.25 2.19
N HIS A 10 -3.95 -4.87 3.35
CA HIS A 10 -3.05 -6.00 3.59
C HIS A 10 -3.69 -7.32 3.16
N GLY A 11 -4.92 -7.60 3.62
CA GLY A 11 -5.55 -8.91 3.47
C GLY A 11 -6.14 -9.21 2.09
N CYS A 12 -6.61 -8.19 1.35
CA CYS A 12 -7.21 -8.40 0.03
C CYS A 12 -6.31 -7.95 -1.13
N LEU A 13 -5.54 -6.86 -0.97
CA LEU A 13 -4.72 -6.30 -2.06
C LEU A 13 -3.27 -6.79 -2.00
N PHE A 14 -2.60 -6.64 -0.86
CA PHE A 14 -1.21 -7.06 -0.72
C PHE A 14 -1.05 -8.59 -0.70
N TYR A 15 -1.95 -9.31 -0.03
CA TYR A 15 -1.93 -10.77 0.06
C TYR A 15 -1.77 -11.50 -1.29
N PRO A 16 -2.54 -11.17 -2.35
CA PRO A 16 -2.33 -11.77 -3.68
C PRO A 16 -1.11 -11.21 -4.45
N GLY A 17 -0.39 -10.23 -3.89
CA GLY A 17 0.89 -9.76 -4.41
C GLY A 17 0.92 -8.37 -5.05
N MET A 18 -0.13 -7.55 -4.88
CA MET A 18 -0.15 -6.18 -5.39
C MET A 18 0.81 -5.27 -4.60
N ASP A 19 1.44 -4.33 -5.31
CA ASP A 19 2.13 -3.20 -4.69
C ASP A 19 1.08 -2.11 -4.35
N VAL A 20 0.64 -2.07 -3.09
CA VAL A 20 -0.53 -1.28 -2.66
C VAL A 20 -0.14 0.17 -2.38
N LEU A 21 -0.70 1.12 -3.11
CA LEU A 21 -0.46 2.56 -2.88
C LEU A 21 -1.23 3.10 -1.66
N PRO A 22 -0.76 4.19 -1.03
CA PRO A 22 -1.48 4.87 0.04
C PRO A 22 -2.90 5.30 -0.39
N THR A 23 -3.90 5.01 0.45
CA THR A 23 -5.31 5.31 0.15
C THR A 23 -5.55 6.82 -0.06
N HIS A 24 -6.15 7.20 -1.19
CA HIS A 24 -6.72 8.54 -1.37
C HIS A 24 -8.12 8.60 -0.76
N ALA A 25 -8.25 9.03 0.49
CA ALA A 25 -9.56 9.20 1.11
C ALA A 25 -9.95 10.68 1.18
N VAL A 26 -11.17 10.99 0.74
CA VAL A 26 -11.79 12.31 0.87
C VAL A 26 -12.92 12.19 1.88
N TYR A 27 -12.82 12.94 2.98
CA TYR A 27 -13.78 12.90 4.09
C TYR A 27 -14.75 14.08 4.05
N GLY A 28 -15.91 13.93 4.69
CA GLY A 28 -16.91 15.00 4.79
C GLY A 28 -17.43 15.45 3.43
N VAL A 29 -17.57 14.52 2.47
CA VAL A 29 -17.92 14.82 1.07
C VAL A 29 -19.25 15.55 0.93
N ASN A 30 -20.17 15.35 1.86
CA ASN A 30 -21.47 16.02 1.96
C ASN A 30 -21.36 17.50 2.34
N HIS A 31 -20.21 17.96 2.82
CA HIS A 31 -19.95 19.35 3.23
C HIS A 31 -18.97 20.08 2.31
N LEU A 32 -18.52 19.47 1.21
CA LEU A 32 -17.55 20.09 0.32
C LEU A 32 -18.20 21.19 -0.53
N SER A 33 -17.55 22.35 -0.58
CA SER A 33 -17.88 23.38 -1.57
C SER A 33 -17.47 22.95 -2.98
N ARG A 34 -17.97 23.65 -4.00
CA ARG A 34 -17.60 23.40 -5.39
C ARG A 34 -16.11 23.61 -5.63
N GLU A 35 -15.51 24.59 -4.96
CA GLU A 35 -14.09 24.89 -5.01
C GLU A 35 -13.27 23.76 -4.39
N ALA A 36 -13.70 23.25 -3.23
CA ALA A 36 -13.05 22.12 -2.57
C ALA A 36 -13.11 20.85 -3.44
N VAL A 37 -14.25 20.60 -4.09
CA VAL A 37 -14.38 19.48 -5.05
C VAL A 37 -13.39 19.63 -6.21
N LYS A 38 -13.27 20.83 -6.80
CA LYS A 38 -12.29 21.09 -7.87
C LYS A 38 -10.85 20.82 -7.40
N GLN A 39 -10.52 21.19 -6.17
CA GLN A 39 -9.19 20.92 -5.59
C GLN A 39 -8.94 19.41 -5.44
N GLN A 40 -9.91 18.64 -4.91
CA GLN A 40 -9.78 17.19 -4.77
C GLN A 40 -9.64 16.49 -6.13
N LEU A 41 -10.39 16.92 -7.15
CA LEU A 41 -10.21 16.42 -8.52
C LEU A 41 -8.80 16.73 -9.08
N GLY A 42 -8.23 17.89 -8.75
CA GLY A 42 -6.85 18.23 -9.11
C GLY A 42 -5.82 17.33 -8.44
N ILE A 43 -6.00 17.02 -7.15
CA ILE A 43 -5.15 16.06 -6.42
C ILE A 43 -5.27 14.67 -7.05
N TRP A 44 -6.50 14.20 -7.29
CA TRP A 44 -6.77 12.90 -7.88
C TRP A 44 -6.09 12.73 -9.25
N ARG A 45 -6.21 13.73 -10.13
CA ARG A 45 -5.54 13.71 -11.45
C ARG A 45 -4.02 13.62 -11.34
N ARG A 46 -3.41 14.37 -10.41
CA ARG A 46 -1.95 14.29 -10.20
C ARG A 46 -1.51 12.90 -9.73
N ARG A 47 -2.28 12.29 -8.83
CA ARG A 47 -2.00 10.91 -8.37
C ARG A 47 -2.10 9.90 -9.50
N LEU A 48 -3.15 9.97 -10.31
CA LEU A 48 -3.29 9.09 -11.48
C LEU A 48 -2.14 9.25 -12.47
N ALA A 49 -1.64 10.48 -12.67
CA ALA A 49 -0.50 10.73 -13.54
C ALA A 49 0.83 10.13 -13.02
N GLY A 50 0.96 9.95 -11.70
CA GLY A 50 2.14 9.33 -11.05
C GLY A 50 1.90 7.91 -10.54
N LEU A 51 0.83 7.25 -10.97
CA LEU A 51 0.35 5.98 -10.37
C LEU A 51 1.44 4.90 -10.30
N PHE A 52 2.32 4.83 -11.31
CA PHE A 52 3.37 3.83 -11.41
C PHE A 52 4.69 4.25 -10.76
N ASP A 53 4.80 5.52 -10.36
CA ASP A 53 6.00 6.09 -9.74
C ASP A 53 5.82 6.31 -8.22
N GLU A 54 4.57 6.37 -7.75
CA GLU A 54 4.26 6.52 -6.33
C GLU A 54 4.80 5.33 -5.51
N THR A 55 5.35 5.63 -4.33
CA THR A 55 5.88 4.61 -3.42
C THR A 55 4.73 3.85 -2.74
N PRO A 56 4.67 2.51 -2.84
CA PRO A 56 3.67 1.70 -2.16
C PRO A 56 3.81 1.73 -0.64
N ILE A 57 2.77 1.28 0.06
CA ILE A 57 2.83 0.95 1.48
C ILE A 57 3.84 -0.20 1.64
N PRO A 58 4.87 -0.04 2.49
CA PRO A 58 5.93 -1.04 2.64
C PRO A 58 5.48 -2.20 3.56
N PHE A 59 4.45 -2.93 3.16
CA PHE A 59 4.03 -4.13 3.88
C PHE A 59 5.13 -5.20 3.83
N ARG A 60 5.40 -5.84 4.98
CA ARG A 60 6.38 -6.91 5.10
C ARG A 60 5.91 -8.15 4.36
N ARG A 61 6.77 -8.73 3.52
CA ARG A 61 6.46 -9.95 2.77
C ARG A 61 6.63 -11.16 3.67
N GLN A 62 5.64 -12.06 3.65
CA GLN A 62 5.68 -13.29 4.44
C GLN A 62 6.94 -14.12 4.14
N ASN A 63 7.26 -14.33 2.85
CA ASN A 63 8.43 -15.10 2.43
C ASN A 63 9.67 -14.22 2.15
N GLY A 64 9.74 -13.04 2.79
CA GLY A 64 10.81 -12.05 2.58
C GLY A 64 11.98 -12.13 3.57
N GLY A 65 11.98 -13.12 4.47
CA GLY A 65 12.99 -13.28 5.53
C GLY A 65 12.60 -12.68 6.89
N ASP A 66 11.58 -11.82 6.92
CA ASP A 66 11.09 -11.19 8.15
C ASP A 66 10.28 -12.16 9.05
N TYR A 67 9.80 -13.27 8.48
CA TYR A 67 8.99 -14.29 9.15
C TYR A 67 9.71 -15.65 9.09
N PRO A 68 10.52 -16.02 10.11
CA PRO A 68 11.36 -17.21 10.08
C PRO A 68 10.57 -18.53 10.13
N ASP A 69 9.37 -18.53 10.73
CA ASP A 69 8.45 -19.67 10.80
C ASP A 69 7.23 -19.52 9.87
N GLY A 70 7.28 -18.52 8.97
CA GLY A 70 6.23 -18.24 7.99
C GLY A 70 5.01 -17.46 8.51
N HIS A 71 4.84 -17.28 9.83
CA HIS A 71 3.64 -16.63 10.37
C HIS A 71 3.88 -15.67 11.54
N GLN A 72 5.02 -15.77 12.23
CA GLN A 72 5.42 -14.85 13.29
C GLN A 72 6.59 -14.00 12.84
N LEU A 73 6.50 -12.71 13.14
CA LEU A 73 7.57 -11.77 12.84
C LEU A 73 8.76 -12.05 13.75
N ALA A 74 9.99 -12.06 13.21
CA ALA A 74 11.18 -12.23 14.03
C ALA A 74 11.33 -11.07 15.04
N LEU A 75 11.80 -11.39 16.25
CA LEU A 75 11.91 -10.44 17.37
C LEU A 75 12.71 -9.18 17.01
N GLN A 76 13.73 -9.33 16.17
CA GLN A 76 14.61 -8.24 15.74
C GLN A 76 14.05 -7.36 14.62
N VAL A 77 12.97 -7.77 13.93
CA VAL A 77 12.48 -7.10 12.72
C VAL A 77 11.67 -5.84 13.06
N ALA A 78 10.91 -5.86 14.14
CA ALA A 78 10.21 -4.67 14.64
C ALA A 78 10.28 -4.60 16.18
N PRO A 79 11.48 -4.35 16.76
CA PRO A 79 11.66 -4.37 18.21
C PRO A 79 10.72 -3.38 18.91
N GLY A 80 10.00 -3.85 19.92
CA GLY A 80 9.07 -3.02 20.70
C GLY A 80 7.75 -2.67 20.00
N GLN A 81 7.49 -3.21 18.81
CA GLN A 81 6.22 -3.02 18.10
C GLN A 81 5.39 -4.30 18.11
N THR A 82 4.08 -4.14 18.28
CA THR A 82 3.10 -5.23 18.21
C THR A 82 1.89 -4.82 17.37
N GLY A 83 1.03 -5.78 17.02
CA GLY A 83 -0.18 -5.53 16.23
C GLY A 83 0.10 -5.15 14.77
N LEU A 84 -0.88 -4.51 14.13
CA LEU A 84 -0.88 -4.27 12.68
C LEU A 84 0.30 -3.43 12.18
N ARG A 85 0.82 -2.54 13.03
CA ARG A 85 1.95 -1.66 12.69
C ARG A 85 3.26 -2.41 12.50
N ALA A 86 3.45 -3.55 13.15
CA ALA A 86 4.64 -4.38 13.00
C ALA A 86 4.79 -4.95 11.56
N HIS A 87 3.69 -5.00 10.81
CA HIS A 87 3.66 -5.46 9.42
C HIS A 87 4.02 -4.38 8.40
N VAL A 88 4.32 -3.16 8.84
CA VAL A 88 4.71 -2.04 7.96
C VAL A 88 6.18 -1.71 8.25
N ASP A 89 7.02 -1.77 7.21
CA ASP A 89 8.44 -1.45 7.29
C ASP A 89 8.69 0.05 7.05
N ALA A 90 9.95 0.49 7.14
CA ALA A 90 10.34 1.80 6.65
C ALA A 90 10.16 1.90 5.12
N PRO A 91 9.82 3.09 4.57
CA PRO A 91 9.82 3.30 3.13
C PRO A 91 11.19 2.94 2.54
N ARG A 92 11.21 2.08 1.51
CA ARG A 92 12.41 1.76 0.73
C ARG A 92 12.26 2.38 -0.66
N GLY A 93 13.38 2.62 -1.34
CA GLY A 93 13.36 3.01 -2.75
C GLY A 93 12.55 1.99 -3.55
N TYR A 94 11.45 2.45 -4.15
CA TYR A 94 10.56 1.60 -4.93
C TYR A 94 11.03 1.58 -6.38
N ALA A 95 11.40 0.39 -6.86
CA ALA A 95 11.51 0.11 -8.28
C ALA A 95 10.26 -0.67 -8.68
N PRO A 96 9.38 -0.13 -9.53
CA PRO A 96 8.15 -0.79 -9.92
C PRO A 96 8.44 -2.17 -10.49
N ARG A 97 7.63 -3.17 -10.11
CA ARG A 97 7.75 -4.50 -10.70
C ARG A 97 7.45 -4.37 -12.19
N GLN A 98 8.39 -4.78 -13.05
CA GLN A 98 8.14 -4.81 -14.48
C GLN A 98 7.01 -5.81 -14.76
N ILE A 99 5.95 -5.34 -15.41
CA ILE A 99 4.89 -6.20 -15.92
C ILE A 99 5.52 -6.98 -17.08
N GLN A 100 5.80 -8.27 -16.89
CA GLN A 100 6.16 -9.14 -18.01
C GLN A 100 4.96 -9.21 -18.94
N ALA A 101 5.13 -8.79 -20.20
CA ALA A 101 4.11 -9.02 -21.22
C ALA A 101 3.87 -10.53 -21.30
N GLU A 102 2.60 -10.95 -21.19
CA GLU A 102 2.22 -12.33 -21.47
C GLU A 102 2.71 -12.68 -22.88
N ALA A 103 3.56 -13.70 -22.99
CA ALA A 103 3.88 -14.28 -24.28
C ALA A 103 2.55 -14.78 -24.90
N PRO A 104 2.30 -14.51 -26.20
CA PRO A 104 1.06 -14.95 -26.83
C PRO A 104 0.90 -16.46 -26.65
N ALA A 105 -0.30 -16.88 -26.25
CA ALA A 105 -0.66 -18.28 -26.20
C ALA A 105 -0.44 -18.92 -27.58
N GLN A 106 0.26 -20.06 -27.60
CA GLN A 106 0.51 -20.85 -28.81
C GLN A 106 -0.80 -21.44 -29.36
#